data_AF-A0A352WV14-F1
#
_entry.id   AF-A0A352WV14-F1
#
_cell.length_a   1.000
_cell.length_b   1.000
_cell.length_c   1.000
_cell.angle_alpha   90.00
_cell.angle_beta   90.00
_cell.angle_gamma   90.00
#
_symmetry.space_group_name_H-M   'P 1'
#
loop_
_entity.id
_entity.type
_entity.pdbx_description
1 polymer ?
#
loop_
_entity_poly.entity_id
_entity_poly.type
_entity_poly.pdbx_seq_one_letter_code
_entity_poly.pdbx_strand_id
1 'polypeptide(L)'
;MTVNGTLSQSVDLSITSSNNVWKSSSFVVMNVNAATYAKLTLSEESAGLGTLRYDEKTGDVWFDTYYGGITYVIRDSESAATAPENSSLYTVGLTTALAKPNITSLPDGRVFKGWRNRQTGDFYSNGKGFRIVKGITTLEAVWSTGLVYESVYESVACPDMITDKKHGEKIILADLNCHTVTDEKDILLSFYGWTDGNELYYAGDAYTLGAYTEYLQAVWAVTLCVDPTYSGSDSNGSVAKPYSSLNTAYPALLQLLSDDAYAAGAVLFMGDQTVDLNDNTNQIYTYASNDINTNYQTMLAAAGKPLLFTANTPSTVVTYSSPSNVFYIAFNGEVLFNHMTLKLNTKKATRIFTLSGDITFGASFLTFENSISNTTGNRSLGIDYSSNTQSSFNVRIYGGDWAYVYFGSASATRENKLILGNGESNPYVKLICYNNTNCQNSNYGYIRSGRVGNLSFGYPGTDRIVSGKMDITVYGGQIDLISDATTEYSKTTNLEHCNRYLTFDGYTGSVVFSHLNVGTAPGTAGSYANGINRISFINHTNLNIASNDVYLKASPVAAVYVDTTSFVSGHTFFGISHDFTFGEQTIMLDLDVIPGILLGFDGTKWIYTYGMDGLSAIPQGP
;
A
#
# COMPACT_ATOMS: atom_id res chain seq x y z
N MET A 1 -25.17 -60.69 19.67
CA MET A 1 -25.17 -61.64 20.80
C MET A 1 -26.62 -61.78 21.28
N THR A 2 -27.10 -63.01 21.51
CA THR A 2 -28.44 -63.23 22.07
C THR A 2 -28.26 -63.70 23.51
N VAL A 3 -28.75 -62.95 24.48
CA VAL A 3 -28.62 -63.30 25.91
C VAL A 3 -29.97 -63.80 26.40
N ASN A 4 -30.09 -65.12 26.53
CA ASN A 4 -31.29 -65.76 27.06
C ASN A 4 -31.23 -65.77 28.61
N GLY A 5 -31.71 -64.69 29.24
CA GLY A 5 -31.79 -64.54 30.69
C GLY A 5 -31.79 -63.07 31.13
N THR A 6 -32.16 -62.79 32.39
CA THR A 6 -32.07 -61.45 32.98
C THR A 6 -30.71 -61.28 33.66
N LEU A 7 -29.95 -60.25 33.29
CA LEU A 7 -28.67 -59.95 33.97
C LEU A 7 -28.92 -59.66 35.46
N SER A 8 -28.07 -60.19 36.34
CA SER A 8 -28.17 -59.94 37.79
C SER A 8 -27.64 -58.55 38.19
N GLN A 9 -26.64 -58.03 37.46
CA GLN A 9 -25.96 -56.76 37.72
C GLN A 9 -25.80 -55.92 36.45
N SER A 10 -25.42 -54.64 36.60
CA SER A 10 -25.10 -53.78 35.46
C SER A 10 -23.84 -54.25 34.74
N VAL A 11 -23.83 -54.14 33.42
CA VAL A 11 -22.71 -54.53 32.56
C VAL A 11 -22.40 -53.40 31.59
N ASP A 12 -21.12 -53.02 31.53
CA ASP A 12 -20.63 -52.04 30.57
C ASP A 12 -20.32 -52.71 29.23
N LEU A 13 -20.91 -52.17 28.17
CA LEU A 13 -20.60 -52.52 26.80
C LEU A 13 -19.48 -51.63 26.30
N SER A 14 -18.36 -52.27 25.93
CA SER A 14 -17.29 -51.62 25.18
C SER A 14 -17.47 -51.87 23.69
N ILE A 15 -17.57 -50.79 22.92
CA ILE A 15 -17.75 -50.83 21.46
C ILE A 15 -16.50 -50.21 20.83
N THR A 16 -15.82 -51.00 20.00
CA THR A 16 -14.65 -50.55 19.26
C THR A 16 -14.93 -50.57 17.76
N SER A 17 -14.50 -49.52 17.06
CA SER A 17 -14.52 -49.47 15.60
C SER A 17 -13.21 -50.03 15.06
N SER A 18 -13.27 -50.90 14.04
CA SER A 18 -12.07 -51.26 13.27
C SER A 18 -11.62 -50.05 12.44
N ASN A 19 -10.37 -49.61 12.63
CA ASN A 19 -9.73 -48.50 11.91
C ASN A 19 -10.42 -47.12 12.05
N ASN A 20 -11.18 -46.88 13.12
CA ASN A 20 -11.85 -45.59 13.39
C ASN A 20 -12.87 -45.14 12.33
N VAL A 21 -13.41 -46.09 11.55
CA VAL A 21 -14.43 -45.86 10.52
C VAL A 21 -15.68 -46.67 10.86
N TRP A 22 -16.85 -46.02 10.74
CA TRP A 22 -18.16 -46.64 10.91
C TRP A 22 -18.76 -47.00 9.55
N LYS A 23 -19.29 -48.22 9.42
CA LYS A 23 -20.00 -48.66 8.21
C LYS A 23 -21.45 -48.18 8.15
N SER A 24 -22.01 -47.77 9.29
CA SER A 24 -23.39 -47.31 9.43
C SER A 24 -23.47 -46.36 10.62
N SER A 25 -24.40 -45.41 10.56
CA SER A 25 -24.71 -44.52 11.69
C SER A 25 -25.41 -45.26 12.83
N SER A 26 -25.99 -46.44 12.57
CA SER A 26 -26.71 -47.25 13.55
C SER A 26 -26.58 -48.75 13.22
N PHE A 27 -26.38 -49.58 14.23
CA PHE A 27 -26.34 -51.05 14.06
C PHE A 27 -26.75 -51.78 15.35
N VAL A 28 -27.29 -52.98 15.20
CA VAL A 28 -27.66 -53.84 16.33
C VAL A 28 -26.41 -54.43 16.97
N VAL A 29 -26.25 -54.24 18.27
CA VAL A 29 -25.13 -54.81 19.05
C VAL A 29 -25.52 -56.11 19.74
N MET A 30 -26.77 -56.23 20.18
CA MET A 30 -27.29 -57.44 20.81
C MET A 30 -28.82 -57.47 20.80
N ASN A 31 -29.37 -58.65 21.05
CA ASN A 31 -30.79 -58.86 21.26
C ASN A 31 -31.02 -59.36 22.69
N VAL A 32 -31.83 -58.63 23.46
CA VAL A 32 -32.09 -58.87 24.89
C VAL A 32 -33.53 -58.49 25.27
N ASN A 33 -33.99 -58.93 26.44
CA ASN A 33 -35.25 -58.46 27.02
C ASN A 33 -35.09 -57.08 27.69
N ALA A 34 -36.21 -56.38 27.93
CA ALA A 34 -36.22 -55.03 28.50
C ALA A 34 -35.54 -54.94 29.88
N ALA A 35 -35.68 -55.97 30.73
CA ALA A 35 -35.07 -56.02 32.06
C ALA A 35 -33.54 -56.12 31.99
N THR A 36 -33.01 -56.79 30.97
CA THR A 36 -31.58 -56.85 30.66
C THR A 36 -31.08 -55.53 30.09
N TYR A 37 -31.82 -54.89 29.17
CA TYR A 37 -31.44 -53.57 28.62
C TYR A 37 -31.29 -52.50 29.70
N ALA A 38 -32.18 -52.47 30.70
CA ALA A 38 -32.11 -51.52 31.82
C ALA A 38 -30.82 -51.62 32.67
N LYS A 39 -30.05 -52.70 32.50
CA LYS A 39 -28.77 -52.96 33.18
C LYS A 39 -27.57 -52.82 32.25
N LEU A 40 -27.76 -52.39 31.01
CA LEU A 40 -26.66 -52.12 30.09
C LEU A 40 -26.28 -50.66 30.15
N THR A 41 -24.99 -50.41 30.33
CA THR A 41 -24.37 -49.10 30.21
C THR A 41 -23.27 -49.16 29.16
N LEU A 42 -22.85 -48.02 28.64
CA LEU A 42 -21.65 -47.95 27.80
C LEU A 42 -20.45 -47.69 28.70
N SER A 43 -19.31 -48.30 28.40
CA SER A 43 -18.06 -47.89 29.02
C SER A 43 -17.78 -46.41 28.74
N GLU A 44 -17.00 -45.76 29.60
CA GLU A 44 -16.68 -44.33 29.47
C GLU A 44 -16.12 -43.98 28.07
N GLU A 45 -15.24 -44.83 27.54
CA GLU A 45 -14.71 -44.70 26.17
C GLU A 45 -15.81 -44.80 25.11
N SER A 46 -16.77 -45.73 25.28
CA SER A 46 -17.83 -45.98 24.28
C SER A 46 -18.98 -44.97 24.35
N ALA A 47 -19.22 -44.37 25.52
CA ALA A 47 -20.21 -43.31 25.70
C ALA A 47 -19.86 -42.03 24.92
N GLY A 48 -18.56 -41.80 24.65
CA GLY A 48 -18.10 -40.75 23.73
C GLY A 48 -18.33 -41.05 22.25
N LEU A 49 -18.64 -42.30 21.90
CA LEU A 49 -18.77 -42.78 20.52
C LEU A 49 -20.21 -42.92 20.05
N GLY A 50 -21.20 -42.82 20.94
CA GLY A 50 -22.61 -43.01 20.58
C GLY A 50 -23.50 -43.30 21.78
N THR A 51 -24.72 -43.75 21.49
CA THR A 51 -25.74 -44.07 22.50
C THR A 51 -26.43 -45.40 22.19
N LEU A 52 -26.90 -46.07 23.24
CA LEU A 52 -27.73 -47.26 23.09
C LEU A 52 -29.21 -46.87 22.95
N ARG A 53 -29.92 -47.59 22.08
CA ARG A 53 -31.37 -47.47 21.86
C ARG A 53 -31.99 -48.86 21.81
N TYR A 54 -33.10 -49.06 22.52
CA TYR A 54 -33.79 -50.35 22.56
C TYR A 54 -35.05 -50.34 21.69
N ASP A 55 -35.28 -51.43 20.96
CA ASP A 55 -36.54 -51.71 20.28
C ASP A 55 -37.30 -52.82 21.01
N GLU A 56 -38.40 -52.44 21.69
CA GLU A 56 -39.22 -53.37 22.47
C GLU A 56 -39.91 -54.46 21.63
N LYS A 57 -40.11 -54.22 20.32
CA LYS A 57 -40.83 -55.17 19.46
C LYS A 57 -39.94 -56.32 19.01
N THR A 58 -38.67 -56.03 18.72
CA THR A 58 -37.71 -57.03 18.25
C THR A 58 -36.80 -57.53 19.35
N GLY A 59 -36.67 -56.77 20.45
CA GLY A 59 -35.69 -57.01 21.51
C GLY A 59 -34.29 -56.53 21.15
N ASP A 60 -34.11 -55.80 20.05
CA ASP A 60 -32.80 -55.35 19.60
C ASP A 60 -32.31 -54.12 20.38
N VAL A 61 -31.06 -54.17 20.80
CA VAL A 61 -30.30 -53.01 21.27
C VAL A 61 -29.45 -52.52 20.11
N TRP A 62 -29.77 -51.31 19.66
CA TRP A 62 -29.04 -50.56 18.65
C TRP A 62 -27.99 -49.69 19.32
N PHE A 63 -26.84 -49.55 18.67
CA PHE A 63 -25.88 -48.51 18.96
C PHE A 63 -25.95 -47.44 17.87
N ASP A 64 -26.37 -46.25 18.25
CA ASP A 64 -26.44 -45.07 17.40
C ASP A 64 -25.13 -44.29 17.57
N THR A 65 -24.27 -44.37 16.55
CA THR A 65 -22.92 -43.78 16.60
C THR A 65 -22.98 -42.25 16.54
N TYR A 66 -22.13 -41.59 17.33
CA TYR A 66 -21.72 -40.22 17.04
C TYR A 66 -20.68 -40.27 15.92
N TYR A 67 -21.16 -40.08 14.70
CA TYR A 67 -20.32 -39.99 13.51
C TYR A 67 -20.06 -38.52 13.14
N GLY A 68 -18.93 -38.30 12.48
CA GLY A 68 -18.73 -37.14 11.65
C GLY A 68 -18.37 -37.55 10.23
N GLY A 69 -18.82 -36.75 9.26
CA GLY A 69 -18.50 -36.93 7.85
C GLY A 69 -17.98 -35.65 7.23
N ILE A 70 -17.32 -35.78 6.09
CA ILE A 70 -16.80 -34.64 5.32
C ILE A 70 -17.41 -34.70 3.93
N THR A 71 -18.01 -33.61 3.48
CA THR A 71 -18.43 -33.43 2.09
C THR A 71 -17.61 -32.33 1.46
N TYR A 72 -16.92 -32.64 0.37
CA TYR A 72 -16.13 -31.69 -0.40
C TYR A 72 -16.98 -31.06 -1.51
N VAL A 73 -16.83 -29.77 -1.72
CA VAL A 73 -17.56 -29.02 -2.74
C VAL A 73 -16.59 -28.13 -3.51
N ILE A 74 -16.67 -28.18 -4.84
CA ILE A 74 -16.03 -27.22 -5.75
C ILE A 74 -17.15 -26.47 -6.44
N ARG A 75 -17.23 -25.15 -6.26
CA ARG A 75 -18.28 -24.30 -6.87
C ARG A 75 -17.85 -23.62 -8.16
N ASP A 76 -16.75 -24.09 -8.72
CA ASP A 76 -16.16 -23.51 -9.90
C ASP A 76 -16.60 -24.32 -11.13
N SER A 77 -17.73 -23.91 -11.71
CA SER A 77 -18.38 -24.60 -12.82
C SER A 77 -17.55 -24.63 -14.11
N GLU A 78 -16.48 -23.83 -14.18
CA GLU A 78 -15.59 -23.75 -15.33
C GLU A 78 -14.27 -24.53 -15.11
N SER A 79 -14.03 -25.00 -13.89
CA SER A 79 -12.86 -25.80 -13.57
C SER A 79 -13.01 -27.26 -14.05
N ALA A 80 -11.96 -27.83 -14.63
CA ALA A 80 -11.84 -29.29 -14.80
C ALA A 80 -11.63 -30.02 -13.45
N ALA A 81 -11.77 -29.30 -12.33
CA ALA A 81 -11.55 -29.81 -10.99
C ALA A 81 -12.80 -30.52 -10.46
N THR A 82 -12.63 -31.75 -10.00
CA THR A 82 -13.66 -32.56 -9.37
C THR A 82 -13.36 -32.68 -7.88
N ALA A 83 -14.40 -32.51 -7.07
CA ALA A 83 -14.31 -32.72 -5.63
C ALA A 83 -13.90 -34.17 -5.34
N PRO A 84 -13.05 -34.43 -4.34
CA PRO A 84 -12.76 -35.79 -3.93
C PRO A 84 -14.03 -36.43 -3.35
N GLU A 85 -14.27 -37.68 -3.70
CA GLU A 85 -15.33 -38.46 -3.09
C GLU A 85 -14.94 -38.83 -1.65
N ASN A 86 -15.83 -38.54 -0.69
CA ASN A 86 -15.69 -39.05 0.68
C ASN A 86 -17.03 -39.58 1.18
N SER A 87 -17.13 -40.90 1.22
CA SER A 87 -18.29 -41.65 1.73
C SER A 87 -18.05 -42.21 3.13
N SER A 88 -16.96 -41.83 3.80
CA SER A 88 -16.58 -42.41 5.09
C SER A 88 -17.28 -41.69 6.25
N LEU A 89 -17.77 -42.47 7.21
CA LEU A 89 -18.21 -41.98 8.52
C LEU A 89 -17.09 -42.22 9.53
N TYR A 90 -16.57 -41.15 10.11
CA TYR A 90 -15.46 -41.21 11.05
C TYR A 90 -15.94 -41.11 12.50
N THR A 91 -15.16 -41.69 13.40
CA THR A 91 -15.31 -41.43 14.83
C THR A 91 -15.08 -39.96 15.16
N VAL A 92 -16.02 -39.35 15.89
CA VAL A 92 -15.90 -37.96 16.36
C VAL A 92 -14.67 -37.78 17.24
N GLY A 93 -13.96 -36.66 17.06
CA GLY A 93 -12.74 -36.33 17.77
C GLY A 93 -11.45 -36.80 17.10
N LEU A 94 -11.52 -37.71 16.12
CA LEU A 94 -10.39 -38.15 15.30
C LEU A 94 -9.87 -37.01 14.41
N THR A 95 -8.57 -36.93 14.19
CA THR A 95 -7.99 -36.05 13.16
C THR A 95 -7.68 -36.85 11.89
N THR A 96 -8.24 -36.44 10.75
CA THR A 96 -8.00 -37.07 9.43
C THR A 96 -7.35 -36.08 8.46
N ALA A 97 -6.52 -36.56 7.54
CA ALA A 97 -5.97 -35.72 6.47
C ALA A 97 -7.08 -35.39 5.45
N LEU A 98 -7.15 -34.12 5.02
CA LEU A 98 -8.11 -33.71 4.00
C LEU A 98 -7.66 -34.16 2.61
N ALA A 99 -8.56 -34.79 1.87
CA ALA A 99 -8.33 -35.18 0.48
C ALA A 99 -8.14 -33.95 -0.41
N LYS A 100 -7.34 -34.06 -1.48
CA LYS A 100 -7.15 -33.01 -2.47
C LYS A 100 -8.14 -33.20 -3.63
N PRO A 101 -8.52 -32.13 -4.35
CA PRO A 101 -9.16 -32.26 -5.67
C PRO A 101 -8.26 -33.04 -6.65
N ASN A 102 -8.88 -33.55 -7.73
CA ASN A 102 -8.17 -34.28 -8.80
C ASN A 102 -7.04 -33.48 -9.47
N ILE A 103 -7.18 -32.14 -9.52
CA ILE A 103 -6.16 -31.20 -9.98
C ILE A 103 -5.96 -30.13 -8.91
N THR A 104 -4.71 -29.69 -8.72
CA THR A 104 -4.37 -28.62 -7.78
C THR A 104 -4.03 -27.30 -8.45
N SER A 105 -4.07 -27.25 -9.77
CA SER A 105 -3.92 -26.05 -10.58
C SER A 105 -4.99 -26.07 -11.68
N LEU A 106 -5.70 -24.97 -11.86
CA LEU A 106 -6.75 -24.82 -12.86
C LEU A 106 -6.15 -24.38 -14.22
N PRO A 107 -6.85 -24.67 -15.34
CA PRO A 107 -6.40 -24.23 -16.68
C PRO A 107 -6.23 -22.71 -16.81
N ASP A 108 -6.90 -21.93 -15.96
CA ASP A 108 -6.83 -20.47 -15.91
C ASP A 108 -5.75 -19.94 -14.94
N GLY A 109 -4.87 -20.83 -14.47
CA GLY A 109 -3.71 -20.49 -13.64
C GLY A 109 -3.96 -20.46 -12.13
N ARG A 110 -5.21 -20.55 -11.65
CA ARG A 110 -5.50 -20.54 -10.19
C ARG A 110 -5.01 -21.81 -9.50
N VAL A 111 -4.51 -21.69 -8.25
CA VAL A 111 -3.89 -22.80 -7.49
C VAL A 111 -4.71 -23.16 -6.24
N PHE A 112 -4.85 -24.45 -5.95
CA PHE A 112 -5.59 -24.98 -4.81
C PHE A 112 -4.83 -24.74 -3.49
N LYS A 113 -5.47 -24.04 -2.53
CA LYS A 113 -4.85 -23.69 -1.24
C LYS A 113 -5.33 -24.55 -0.07
N GLY A 114 -6.51 -25.13 -0.17
CA GLY A 114 -7.09 -25.91 0.90
C GLY A 114 -8.60 -25.81 0.92
N TRP A 115 -9.16 -26.08 2.08
CA TRP A 115 -10.59 -26.22 2.27
C TRP A 115 -11.11 -25.23 3.29
N ARG A 116 -12.25 -24.59 3.00
CA ARG A 116 -12.97 -23.73 3.94
C ARG A 116 -14.21 -24.43 4.45
N ASN A 117 -14.39 -24.49 5.76
CA ASN A 117 -15.63 -24.95 6.37
C ASN A 117 -16.74 -23.93 6.09
N ARG A 118 -17.82 -24.37 5.44
CA ARG A 118 -18.91 -23.47 5.04
C ARG A 118 -19.76 -23.00 6.21
N GLN A 119 -19.82 -23.77 7.28
CA GLN A 119 -20.60 -23.45 8.47
C GLN A 119 -19.87 -22.47 9.39
N THR A 120 -18.56 -22.65 9.60
CA THR A 120 -17.78 -21.84 10.55
C THR A 120 -16.93 -20.76 9.89
N GLY A 121 -16.61 -20.92 8.60
CA GLY A 121 -15.65 -20.06 7.89
C GLY A 121 -14.18 -20.47 8.06
N ASP A 122 -13.89 -21.46 8.92
CA ASP A 122 -12.51 -21.87 9.22
C ASP A 122 -11.79 -22.42 7.97
N PHE A 123 -10.53 -22.02 7.80
CA PHE A 123 -9.67 -22.46 6.70
C PHE A 123 -8.68 -23.53 7.14
N TYR A 124 -8.58 -24.60 6.34
CA TYR A 124 -7.65 -25.70 6.51
C TYR A 124 -6.72 -25.77 5.30
N SER A 125 -5.45 -25.40 5.49
CA SER A 125 -4.47 -25.41 4.41
C SER A 125 -4.21 -26.82 3.88
N ASN A 126 -3.78 -26.90 2.63
CA ASN A 126 -3.44 -28.16 1.96
C ASN A 126 -2.46 -28.98 2.82
N GLY A 127 -2.81 -30.25 3.09
CA GLY A 127 -2.01 -31.15 3.91
C GLY A 127 -2.24 -31.06 5.42
N LYS A 128 -3.04 -30.12 5.92
CA LYS A 128 -3.46 -30.11 7.34
C LYS A 128 -4.48 -31.20 7.64
N GLY A 129 -4.40 -31.73 8.86
CA GLY A 129 -5.43 -32.62 9.43
C GLY A 129 -6.65 -31.83 9.89
N PHE A 130 -7.83 -32.41 9.73
CA PHE A 130 -9.12 -31.91 10.18
C PHE A 130 -9.66 -32.77 11.32
N ARG A 131 -10.04 -32.16 12.44
CA ARG A 131 -10.65 -32.87 13.57
C ARG A 131 -12.13 -33.08 13.32
N ILE A 132 -12.54 -34.33 13.26
CA ILE A 132 -13.93 -34.75 13.01
C ILE A 132 -14.84 -34.27 14.14
N VAL A 133 -15.92 -33.60 13.76
CA VAL A 133 -16.99 -33.16 14.66
C VAL A 133 -18.27 -33.93 14.37
N LYS A 134 -19.23 -33.92 15.30
CA LYS A 134 -20.52 -34.60 15.12
C LYS A 134 -21.30 -34.01 13.95
N GLY A 135 -21.76 -34.86 13.02
CA GLY A 135 -22.51 -34.48 11.82
C GLY A 135 -21.65 -34.33 10.55
N ILE A 136 -22.26 -33.91 9.44
CA ILE A 136 -21.57 -33.71 8.16
C ILE A 136 -21.01 -32.29 8.09
N THR A 137 -19.69 -32.17 7.96
CA THR A 137 -19.02 -30.90 7.69
C THR A 137 -18.88 -30.70 6.18
N THR A 138 -19.25 -29.53 5.67
CA THR A 138 -19.09 -29.21 4.25
C THR A 138 -17.86 -28.33 4.05
N LEU A 139 -16.93 -28.82 3.25
CA LEU A 139 -15.66 -28.18 2.96
C LEU A 139 -15.64 -27.70 1.50
N GLU A 140 -15.50 -26.40 1.30
CA GLU A 140 -15.46 -25.74 0.00
C GLU A 140 -14.01 -25.51 -0.43
N ALA A 141 -13.67 -25.86 -1.68
CA ALA A 141 -12.33 -25.65 -2.21
C ALA A 141 -12.01 -24.15 -2.29
N VAL A 142 -10.81 -23.80 -1.84
CA VAL A 142 -10.28 -22.44 -1.94
C VAL A 142 -9.16 -22.42 -2.97
N TRP A 143 -9.34 -21.58 -3.99
CA TRP A 143 -8.38 -21.32 -5.05
C TRP A 143 -7.80 -19.92 -4.87
N SER A 144 -6.52 -19.74 -5.23
CA SER A 144 -5.86 -18.43 -5.23
C SER A 144 -5.26 -18.11 -6.60
N THR A 145 -5.11 -16.82 -6.87
CA THR A 145 -4.35 -16.30 -8.00
C THR A 145 -2.89 -16.14 -7.59
N GLY A 146 -2.01 -15.90 -8.56
CA GLY A 146 -0.61 -15.65 -8.28
C GLY A 146 0.02 -14.58 -9.17
N LEU A 147 1.21 -14.16 -8.81
CA LEU A 147 2.07 -13.29 -9.60
C LEU A 147 3.36 -14.03 -9.93
N VAL A 148 3.67 -14.17 -11.21
CA VAL A 148 4.92 -14.75 -11.70
C VAL A 148 5.77 -13.62 -12.27
N TYR A 149 7.02 -13.56 -11.83
CA TYR A 149 8.01 -12.64 -12.39
C TYR A 149 8.86 -13.36 -13.45
N GLU A 150 9.11 -12.69 -14.57
CA GLU A 150 9.95 -13.18 -15.65
C GLU A 150 11.07 -12.18 -15.94
N SER A 151 12.31 -12.53 -15.60
CA SER A 151 13.48 -11.65 -15.80
C SER A 151 13.92 -11.56 -17.25
N VAL A 152 13.52 -12.50 -18.11
CA VAL A 152 13.96 -12.68 -19.51
C VAL A 152 15.42 -13.13 -19.65
N TYR A 153 16.24 -13.01 -18.60
CA TYR A 153 17.64 -13.43 -18.58
C TYR A 153 17.86 -14.53 -17.54
N GLU A 154 18.33 -15.70 -17.98
CA GLU A 154 18.57 -16.87 -17.11
C GLU A 154 19.59 -16.58 -15.98
N SER A 155 20.49 -15.62 -16.19
CA SER A 155 21.48 -15.20 -15.20
C SER A 155 20.88 -14.43 -14.01
N VAL A 156 19.62 -13.99 -14.11
CA VAL A 156 18.93 -13.20 -13.09
C VAL A 156 17.86 -14.04 -12.44
N ALA A 157 18.07 -14.36 -11.16
CA ALA A 157 17.06 -15.01 -10.34
C ALA A 157 15.82 -14.11 -10.20
N CYS A 158 14.66 -14.67 -10.54
CA CYS A 158 13.39 -14.00 -10.31
C CYS A 158 13.02 -14.06 -8.82
N PRO A 159 12.25 -13.07 -8.32
CA PRO A 159 11.59 -13.17 -7.03
C PRO A 159 10.69 -14.41 -6.98
N ASP A 160 10.48 -14.94 -5.78
CA ASP A 160 9.59 -16.07 -5.58
C ASP A 160 8.19 -15.77 -6.12
N MET A 161 7.59 -16.78 -6.76
CA MET A 161 6.21 -16.69 -7.22
C MET A 161 5.29 -16.43 -6.03
N ILE A 162 4.49 -15.38 -6.14
CA ILE A 162 3.50 -15.05 -5.12
C ILE A 162 2.26 -15.87 -5.43
N THR A 163 1.87 -16.75 -4.52
CA THR A 163 0.71 -17.62 -4.73
C THR A 163 -0.28 -17.58 -3.59
N ASP A 164 0.08 -16.99 -2.44
CA ASP A 164 -0.70 -16.99 -1.20
C ASP A 164 -1.74 -15.87 -1.13
N LYS A 165 -1.74 -14.96 -2.12
CA LYS A 165 -2.65 -13.82 -2.21
C LYS A 165 -3.92 -14.15 -2.98
N LYS A 166 -5.00 -13.42 -2.68
CA LYS A 166 -6.30 -13.57 -3.36
C LYS A 166 -6.46 -12.54 -4.47
N HIS A 167 -7.37 -12.83 -5.41
CA HIS A 167 -7.87 -11.83 -6.37
C HIS A 167 -8.30 -10.55 -5.63
N GLY A 168 -7.85 -9.40 -6.12
CA GLY A 168 -8.13 -8.07 -5.58
C GLY A 168 -7.17 -7.63 -4.48
N GLU A 169 -6.32 -8.53 -3.96
CA GLU A 169 -5.29 -8.15 -3.00
C GLU A 169 -4.15 -7.40 -3.69
N LYS A 170 -3.57 -6.44 -2.98
CA LYS A 170 -2.41 -5.68 -3.43
C LYS A 170 -1.12 -6.39 -3.04
N ILE A 171 -0.18 -6.42 -3.97
CA ILE A 171 1.18 -6.90 -3.82
C ILE A 171 2.13 -5.74 -4.05
N ILE A 172 3.23 -5.69 -3.30
CA ILE A 172 4.32 -4.76 -3.58
C ILE A 172 5.27 -5.41 -4.56
N LEU A 173 5.47 -4.76 -5.70
CA LEU A 173 6.33 -5.29 -6.75
C LEU A 173 7.79 -5.30 -6.31
N ALA A 174 8.45 -6.43 -6.55
CA ALA A 174 9.82 -6.65 -6.10
C ALA A 174 10.83 -5.75 -6.84
N ASP A 175 11.91 -5.39 -6.16
CA ASP A 175 13.09 -4.80 -6.80
C ASP A 175 14.09 -5.93 -7.10
N LEU A 176 14.67 -5.94 -8.31
CA LEU A 176 15.83 -6.78 -8.61
C LEU A 176 17.14 -6.11 -8.18
N ASN A 177 17.10 -5.27 -7.13
CA ASN A 177 18.25 -4.54 -6.57
C ASN A 177 19.10 -3.81 -7.62
N CYS A 178 18.46 -3.26 -8.66
CA CYS A 178 19.18 -2.67 -9.80
C CYS A 178 20.24 -3.61 -10.43
N HIS A 179 19.93 -4.91 -10.50
CA HIS A 179 20.75 -5.89 -11.22
C HIS A 179 21.10 -5.38 -12.62
N THR A 180 22.29 -5.77 -13.07
CA THR A 180 22.73 -5.52 -14.44
C THR A 180 22.94 -6.82 -15.19
N VAL A 181 22.68 -6.77 -16.49
CA VAL A 181 22.90 -7.87 -17.43
C VAL A 181 23.54 -7.32 -18.69
N THR A 182 23.97 -8.21 -19.58
CA THR A 182 24.47 -7.84 -20.91
C THR A 182 23.58 -8.49 -21.95
N ASP A 183 23.17 -7.72 -22.96
CA ASP A 183 22.37 -8.21 -24.07
C ASP A 183 23.21 -8.94 -25.14
N GLU A 184 22.55 -9.44 -26.18
CA GLU A 184 23.21 -10.15 -27.29
C GLU A 184 24.19 -9.26 -28.10
N LYS A 185 24.13 -7.94 -27.95
CA LYS A 185 25.01 -6.95 -28.60
C LYS A 185 26.17 -6.53 -27.70
N ASP A 186 26.40 -7.24 -26.59
CA ASP A 186 27.38 -6.89 -25.54
C ASP A 186 27.10 -5.52 -24.87
N ILE A 187 25.84 -5.05 -24.88
CA ILE A 187 25.43 -3.79 -24.25
C ILE A 187 24.94 -4.06 -22.82
N LEU A 188 25.42 -3.26 -21.87
CA LEU A 188 25.00 -3.34 -20.47
C LEU A 188 23.57 -2.82 -20.31
N LEU A 189 22.76 -3.55 -19.55
CA LEU A 189 21.40 -3.17 -19.19
C LEU A 189 21.23 -3.16 -17.67
N SER A 190 20.34 -2.30 -17.17
CA SER A 190 19.94 -2.20 -15.76
C SER A 190 18.45 -2.45 -15.60
N PHE A 191 18.06 -3.17 -14.55
CA PHE A 191 16.64 -3.37 -14.24
C PHE A 191 15.92 -2.04 -14.00
N TYR A 192 14.83 -1.80 -14.73
CA TYR A 192 14.06 -0.57 -14.70
C TYR A 192 12.71 -0.73 -13.98
N GLY A 193 12.04 -1.86 -14.18
CA GLY A 193 10.71 -2.13 -13.64
C GLY A 193 10.08 -3.40 -14.21
N TRP A 194 8.76 -3.51 -14.09
CA TRP A 194 7.97 -4.65 -14.52
C TRP A 194 6.87 -4.21 -15.49
N THR A 195 6.48 -5.07 -16.41
CA THR A 195 5.33 -4.84 -17.30
C THR A 195 4.45 -6.07 -17.39
N ASP A 196 3.14 -5.86 -17.47
CA ASP A 196 2.15 -6.89 -17.82
C ASP A 196 1.86 -6.92 -19.33
N GLY A 197 2.61 -6.17 -20.13
CA GLY A 197 2.42 -5.98 -21.56
C GLY A 197 1.52 -4.79 -21.93
N ASN A 198 0.78 -4.21 -20.98
CA ASN A 198 -0.06 -3.02 -21.19
C ASN A 198 0.51 -1.79 -20.49
N GLU A 199 0.96 -1.95 -19.24
CA GLU A 199 1.45 -0.88 -18.39
C GLU A 199 2.85 -1.18 -17.85
N LEU A 200 3.56 -0.11 -17.51
CA LEU A 200 4.85 -0.17 -16.83
C LEU A 200 4.65 0.13 -15.35
N TYR A 201 5.21 -0.72 -14.51
CA TYR A 201 5.20 -0.61 -13.06
C TYR A 201 6.62 -0.55 -12.53
N TYR A 202 6.88 0.30 -11.54
CA TYR A 202 8.19 0.36 -10.91
C TYR A 202 8.26 -0.62 -9.74
N ALA A 203 9.48 -1.02 -9.38
CA ALA A 203 9.68 -1.71 -8.11
C ALA A 203 9.16 -0.84 -6.94
N GLY A 204 8.42 -1.47 -6.03
CA GLY A 204 7.72 -0.79 -4.94
C GLY A 204 6.32 -0.26 -5.28
N ASP A 205 5.88 -0.26 -6.54
CA ASP A 205 4.47 0.00 -6.84
C ASP A 205 3.58 -1.10 -6.21
N ALA A 206 2.35 -0.72 -5.87
CA ALA A 206 1.35 -1.73 -5.49
C ALA A 206 0.63 -2.20 -6.75
N TYR A 207 0.69 -3.49 -7.00
CA TYR A 207 -0.01 -4.18 -8.07
C TYR A 207 -1.22 -4.92 -7.51
N THR A 208 -2.40 -4.69 -8.09
CA THR A 208 -3.62 -5.38 -7.65
C THR A 208 -3.76 -6.67 -8.44
N LEU A 209 -3.76 -7.81 -7.75
CA LEU A 209 -3.89 -9.11 -8.42
C LEU A 209 -5.23 -9.23 -9.13
N GLY A 210 -5.18 -9.66 -10.38
CA GLY A 210 -6.34 -10.04 -11.17
C GLY A 210 -7.02 -11.32 -10.67
N ALA A 211 -8.07 -11.72 -11.38
CA ALA A 211 -8.83 -12.95 -11.14
C ALA A 211 -8.09 -14.22 -11.58
N TYR A 212 -7.00 -14.06 -12.34
CA TYR A 212 -6.15 -15.12 -12.86
C TYR A 212 -4.70 -14.92 -12.41
N THR A 213 -3.85 -15.91 -12.66
CA THR A 213 -2.41 -15.76 -12.41
C THR A 213 -1.82 -14.82 -13.46
N GLU A 214 -1.18 -13.76 -12.99
CA GLU A 214 -0.59 -12.71 -13.82
C GLU A 214 0.91 -12.94 -14.00
N TYR A 215 1.44 -12.55 -15.16
CA TYR A 215 2.85 -12.63 -15.51
C TYR A 215 3.41 -11.23 -15.71
N LEU A 216 4.45 -10.89 -14.97
CA LEU A 216 5.16 -9.62 -15.09
C LEU A 216 6.55 -9.85 -15.64
N GLN A 217 6.81 -9.26 -16.81
CA GLN A 217 8.10 -9.29 -17.45
C GLN A 217 8.97 -8.12 -16.97
N ALA A 218 10.25 -8.38 -16.71
CA ALA A 218 11.21 -7.33 -16.37
C ALA A 218 11.47 -6.42 -17.58
N VAL A 219 11.45 -5.12 -17.33
CA VAL A 219 11.86 -4.09 -18.28
C VAL A 219 13.28 -3.65 -17.96
N TRP A 220 14.12 -3.62 -18.98
CA TRP A 220 15.56 -3.35 -18.87
C TRP A 220 15.91 -2.05 -19.59
N ALA A 221 16.65 -1.18 -18.91
CA ALA A 221 17.14 0.08 -19.45
C ALA A 221 18.55 -0.08 -20.00
N VAL A 222 18.84 0.50 -21.17
CA VAL A 222 20.21 0.52 -21.72
C VAL A 222 21.12 1.40 -20.86
N THR A 223 22.28 0.89 -20.46
CA THR A 223 23.08 1.48 -19.38
C THR A 223 24.45 1.93 -19.87
N LEU A 224 24.84 3.14 -19.47
CA LEU A 224 26.22 3.61 -19.55
C LEU A 224 26.80 3.86 -18.15
N CYS A 225 28.03 3.41 -17.94
CA CYS A 225 28.77 3.59 -16.69
C CYS A 225 29.51 4.93 -16.66
N VAL A 226 29.53 5.57 -15.49
CA VAL A 226 30.29 6.79 -15.23
C VAL A 226 31.23 6.57 -14.04
N ASP A 227 32.54 6.76 -14.27
CA ASP A 227 33.60 6.68 -13.27
C ASP A 227 34.61 7.81 -13.51
N PRO A 228 34.69 8.83 -12.63
CA PRO A 228 35.60 9.95 -12.80
C PRO A 228 37.09 9.57 -12.68
N THR A 229 37.40 8.38 -12.16
CA THR A 229 38.78 7.89 -12.04
C THR A 229 39.31 7.24 -13.33
N TYR A 230 38.42 6.97 -14.29
CA TYR A 230 38.80 6.42 -15.57
C TYR A 230 39.55 7.45 -16.43
N SER A 231 40.76 7.08 -16.84
CA SER A 231 41.69 7.93 -17.58
C SER A 231 41.96 7.45 -19.01
N GLY A 232 41.31 6.36 -19.43
CA GLY A 232 41.38 5.89 -20.82
C GLY A 232 40.66 6.85 -21.77
N SER A 233 41.20 7.01 -22.97
CA SER A 233 40.58 7.81 -24.03
C SER A 233 39.66 7.00 -24.93
N ASP A 234 39.33 5.76 -24.54
CA ASP A 234 38.62 4.75 -25.31
C ASP A 234 37.31 4.30 -24.63
N SER A 235 36.68 5.20 -23.87
CA SER A 235 35.39 4.97 -23.23
C SER A 235 34.36 4.43 -24.22
N ASN A 236 33.70 3.33 -23.84
CA ASN A 236 32.52 2.81 -24.55
C ASN A 236 31.29 2.70 -23.62
N GLY A 237 31.42 3.15 -22.36
CA GLY A 237 30.37 3.14 -21.36
C GLY A 237 30.11 1.78 -20.70
N SER A 238 30.90 0.76 -20.99
CA SER A 238 30.90 -0.49 -20.23
C SER A 238 31.50 -0.30 -18.83
N VAL A 239 31.34 -1.29 -17.95
CA VAL A 239 32.00 -1.33 -16.63
C VAL A 239 33.52 -1.22 -16.73
N ALA A 240 34.14 -1.81 -17.77
CA ALA A 240 35.59 -1.80 -17.95
C ALA A 240 36.14 -0.52 -18.59
N LYS A 241 35.31 0.19 -19.37
CA LYS A 241 35.67 1.44 -20.05
C LYS A 241 34.55 2.48 -19.89
N PRO A 242 34.28 2.92 -18.65
CA PRO A 242 33.23 3.88 -18.36
C PRO A 242 33.55 5.26 -18.95
N TYR A 243 32.56 6.14 -18.97
CA TYR A 243 32.80 7.57 -19.23
C TYR A 243 33.29 8.27 -17.96
N SER A 244 34.10 9.32 -18.11
CA SER A 244 34.65 10.05 -16.96
C SER A 244 33.68 11.07 -16.34
N SER A 245 32.57 11.40 -17.02
CA SER A 245 31.56 12.32 -16.51
C SER A 245 30.17 12.06 -17.08
N LEU A 246 29.13 12.51 -16.38
CA LEU A 246 27.76 12.50 -16.90
C LEU A 246 27.66 13.29 -18.22
N ASN A 247 28.34 14.44 -18.33
CA ASN A 247 28.35 15.28 -19.52
C ASN A 247 28.90 14.59 -20.77
N THR A 248 29.77 13.59 -20.62
CA THR A 248 30.30 12.80 -21.75
C THR A 248 29.51 11.52 -21.98
N ALA A 249 28.99 10.89 -20.93
CA ALA A 249 28.12 9.71 -21.05
C ALA A 249 26.77 10.02 -21.68
N TYR A 250 26.16 11.15 -21.30
CA TYR A 250 24.76 11.44 -21.65
C TYR A 250 24.52 11.54 -23.16
N PRO A 251 25.33 12.25 -23.97
CA PRO A 251 25.16 12.24 -25.43
C PRO A 251 25.27 10.84 -26.05
N ALA A 252 26.14 9.97 -25.54
CA ALA A 252 26.25 8.59 -26.00
C ALA A 252 25.01 7.77 -25.61
N LEU A 253 24.42 8.02 -24.44
CA LEU A 253 23.16 7.39 -24.04
C LEU A 253 22.02 7.80 -24.98
N LEU A 254 21.94 9.08 -25.35
CA LEU A 254 20.96 9.57 -26.31
C LEU A 254 21.07 8.86 -27.67
N GLN A 255 22.29 8.57 -28.12
CA GLN A 255 22.52 7.82 -29.35
C GLN A 255 22.00 6.38 -29.24
N LEU A 256 22.22 5.69 -28.12
CA LEU A 256 21.68 4.35 -27.90
C LEU A 256 20.16 4.34 -27.82
N LEU A 257 19.56 5.33 -27.16
CA LEU A 257 18.11 5.44 -27.01
C LEU A 257 17.37 5.78 -28.30
N SER A 258 18.09 6.23 -29.34
CA SER A 258 17.53 6.39 -30.68
C SER A 258 17.21 5.07 -31.38
N ASP A 259 17.72 3.93 -30.87
CA ASP A 259 17.30 2.59 -31.28
C ASP A 259 15.96 2.23 -30.59
N ASP A 260 14.99 1.76 -31.36
CA ASP A 260 13.66 1.35 -30.86
C ASP A 260 13.72 0.08 -30.00
N ALA A 261 14.84 -0.65 -29.99
CA ALA A 261 15.03 -1.85 -29.17
C ALA A 261 15.00 -1.60 -27.66
N TYR A 262 15.28 -0.38 -27.20
CA TYR A 262 15.36 -0.05 -25.76
C TYR A 262 14.20 0.84 -25.33
N ALA A 263 13.47 0.44 -24.30
CA ALA A 263 12.32 1.21 -23.78
C ALA A 263 12.72 2.33 -22.81
N ALA A 264 13.90 2.23 -22.18
CA ALA A 264 14.40 3.18 -21.19
C ALA A 264 15.94 3.23 -21.23
N GLY A 265 16.52 4.29 -20.64
CA GLY A 265 17.97 4.44 -20.50
C GLY A 265 18.40 4.57 -19.04
N ALA A 266 19.66 4.24 -18.76
CA ALA A 266 20.20 4.32 -17.42
C ALA A 266 21.63 4.88 -17.40
N VAL A 267 21.92 5.62 -16.34
CA VAL A 267 23.28 6.01 -15.96
C VAL A 267 23.65 5.27 -14.69
N LEU A 268 24.73 4.48 -14.76
CA LEU A 268 25.27 3.73 -13.63
C LEU A 268 26.53 4.42 -13.10
N PHE A 269 26.40 5.05 -11.93
CA PHE A 269 27.52 5.70 -11.24
C PHE A 269 28.40 4.66 -10.54
N MET A 270 29.67 4.61 -10.91
CA MET A 270 30.68 3.71 -10.35
C MET A 270 31.44 4.41 -9.23
N GLY A 271 31.05 4.14 -7.98
CA GLY A 271 31.66 4.77 -6.81
C GLY A 271 31.33 6.25 -6.64
N ASP A 272 31.79 6.80 -5.52
CA ASP A 272 31.51 8.18 -5.09
C ASP A 272 32.01 9.19 -6.10
N GLN A 273 31.16 10.14 -6.48
CA GLN A 273 31.51 11.11 -7.51
C GLN A 273 30.72 12.41 -7.42
N THR A 274 31.20 13.43 -8.15
CA THR A 274 30.55 14.73 -8.25
C THR A 274 30.04 14.96 -9.66
N VAL A 275 28.76 15.30 -9.78
CA VAL A 275 28.17 15.88 -10.99
C VAL A 275 28.21 17.39 -10.82
N ASP A 276 29.09 18.06 -11.57
CA ASP A 276 29.17 19.52 -11.59
C ASP A 276 28.03 20.08 -12.44
N LEU A 277 27.03 20.67 -11.78
CA LEU A 277 25.88 21.25 -12.45
C LEU A 277 26.20 22.61 -13.12
N ASN A 278 27.43 23.10 -13.04
CA ASN A 278 27.90 24.24 -13.82
C ASN A 278 28.68 23.82 -15.06
N ASP A 279 29.13 22.56 -15.12
CA ASP A 279 29.72 22.02 -16.33
C ASP A 279 28.60 21.79 -17.35
N ASN A 280 28.63 22.55 -18.44
CA ASN A 280 27.73 22.35 -19.56
C ASN A 280 28.46 21.90 -20.83
N THR A 281 29.56 21.16 -20.65
CA THR A 281 30.19 20.41 -21.74
C THR A 281 29.12 19.54 -22.43
N ASN A 282 29.15 19.52 -23.76
CA ASN A 282 28.14 18.89 -24.64
C ASN A 282 26.71 19.43 -24.52
N GLN A 283 26.51 20.57 -23.85
CA GLN A 283 25.23 21.30 -23.79
C GLN A 283 24.05 20.46 -23.29
N ILE A 284 24.31 19.53 -22.36
CA ILE A 284 23.28 18.62 -21.83
C ILE A 284 22.30 19.31 -20.86
N TYR A 285 22.66 20.50 -20.38
CA TYR A 285 21.81 21.31 -19.50
C TYR A 285 21.34 22.60 -20.19
N THR A 286 20.12 22.98 -19.86
CA THR A 286 19.60 24.34 -20.05
C THR A 286 19.45 25.01 -18.69
N TYR A 287 19.65 26.33 -18.63
CA TYR A 287 19.62 27.08 -17.38
C TYR A 287 18.56 28.18 -17.42
N ALA A 288 17.88 28.38 -16.30
CA ALA A 288 17.00 29.54 -16.11
C ALA A 288 17.61 30.54 -15.11
N SER A 289 17.35 31.82 -15.37
CA SER A 289 17.78 32.95 -14.53
C SER A 289 16.60 33.85 -14.21
N ASN A 290 16.70 34.62 -13.13
CA ASN A 290 15.80 35.74 -12.82
C ASN A 290 16.63 36.95 -12.37
N ASP A 291 15.96 38.07 -12.09
CA ASP A 291 16.59 39.35 -11.73
C ASP A 291 17.55 39.26 -10.52
N ILE A 292 17.41 38.23 -9.67
CA ILE A 292 18.16 38.07 -8.42
C ILE A 292 19.15 36.91 -8.49
N ASN A 293 18.88 35.89 -9.31
CA ASN A 293 19.67 34.66 -9.35
C ASN A 293 19.94 34.23 -10.80
N THR A 294 21.20 34.27 -11.19
CA THR A 294 21.69 33.69 -12.45
C THR A 294 21.81 32.18 -12.34
N ASN A 295 21.39 31.46 -13.39
CA ASN A 295 21.48 30.00 -13.54
C ASN A 295 20.99 29.23 -12.30
N TYR A 296 19.89 29.70 -11.72
CA TYR A 296 19.38 29.17 -10.46
C TYR A 296 18.68 27.82 -10.61
N GLN A 297 18.23 27.53 -11.84
CA GLN A 297 17.65 26.27 -12.24
C GLN A 297 18.51 25.66 -13.33
N THR A 298 18.90 24.41 -13.15
CA THR A 298 19.46 23.57 -14.21
C THR A 298 18.40 22.58 -14.67
N MET A 299 18.34 22.30 -15.96
CA MET A 299 17.43 21.32 -16.54
C MET A 299 18.21 20.39 -17.47
N LEU A 300 18.23 19.10 -17.15
CA LEU A 300 18.78 18.08 -18.03
C LEU A 300 17.88 17.94 -19.28
N ALA A 301 18.51 17.87 -20.45
CA ALA A 301 17.84 17.69 -21.73
C ALA A 301 16.98 16.41 -21.73
N ALA A 302 16.04 16.33 -22.68
CA ALA A 302 15.19 15.15 -22.79
C ALA A 302 15.93 13.99 -23.45
N ALA A 303 15.75 12.79 -22.92
CA ALA A 303 16.27 11.57 -23.54
C ALA A 303 15.33 10.93 -24.56
N GLY A 304 14.12 11.47 -24.72
CA GLY A 304 13.07 10.88 -25.57
C GLY A 304 12.43 9.61 -24.99
N LYS A 305 13.06 8.99 -23.99
CA LYS A 305 12.60 7.81 -23.23
C LYS A 305 12.87 8.00 -21.73
N PRO A 306 12.20 7.26 -20.84
CA PRO A 306 12.44 7.34 -19.40
C PRO A 306 13.89 7.04 -19.01
N LEU A 307 14.37 7.67 -17.93
CA LEU A 307 15.74 7.53 -17.45
C LEU A 307 15.82 6.98 -16.02
N LEU A 308 16.76 6.07 -15.78
CA LEU A 308 17.17 5.61 -14.46
C LEU A 308 18.54 6.21 -14.10
N PHE A 309 18.63 6.87 -12.96
CA PHE A 309 19.89 7.18 -12.29
C PHE A 309 20.11 6.18 -11.16
N THR A 310 21.20 5.42 -11.25
CA THR A 310 21.54 4.37 -10.29
C THR A 310 23.03 4.35 -10.02
N ALA A 311 23.46 3.67 -8.98
CA ALA A 311 24.87 3.43 -8.70
C ALA A 311 25.18 1.94 -8.58
N ASN A 312 26.47 1.62 -8.47
CA ASN A 312 26.95 0.25 -8.25
C ASN A 312 26.63 -0.30 -6.85
N THR A 313 26.36 0.57 -5.87
CA THR A 313 25.91 0.22 -4.52
C THR A 313 24.96 1.30 -3.99
N PRO A 314 24.03 1.00 -3.06
CA PRO A 314 23.12 2.01 -2.54
C PRO A 314 23.83 3.08 -1.71
N SER A 315 25.01 2.77 -1.16
CA SER A 315 25.84 3.70 -0.39
C SER A 315 26.72 4.62 -1.23
N THR A 316 26.82 4.37 -2.54
CA THR A 316 27.60 5.23 -3.44
C THR A 316 27.02 6.64 -3.44
N VAL A 317 27.84 7.63 -3.08
CA VAL A 317 27.45 9.03 -2.93
C VAL A 317 27.67 9.79 -4.22
N VAL A 318 26.57 10.17 -4.87
CA VAL A 318 26.59 11.05 -6.03
C VAL A 318 26.27 12.46 -5.58
N THR A 319 27.24 13.36 -5.68
CA THR A 319 27.12 14.75 -5.25
C THR A 319 26.74 15.63 -6.43
N TYR A 320 25.54 16.18 -6.41
CA TYR A 320 25.12 17.21 -7.35
C TYR A 320 25.59 18.57 -6.83
N SER A 321 26.53 19.21 -7.54
CA SER A 321 27.29 20.35 -7.04
C SER A 321 27.10 21.60 -7.90
N SER A 322 26.63 22.68 -7.27
CA SER A 322 26.71 24.06 -7.76
C SER A 322 26.44 25.01 -6.59
N PRO A 323 27.45 25.25 -5.72
CA PRO A 323 27.25 25.97 -4.47
C PRO A 323 26.93 27.46 -4.64
N SER A 324 27.11 28.02 -5.85
CA SER A 324 26.92 29.45 -6.12
C SER A 324 25.62 29.77 -6.86
N ASN A 325 25.14 28.84 -7.70
CA ASN A 325 24.10 29.14 -8.68
C ASN A 325 22.83 28.32 -8.43
N VAL A 326 22.92 27.00 -8.58
CA VAL A 326 21.75 26.14 -8.71
C VAL A 326 21.11 25.85 -7.35
N PHE A 327 19.77 25.84 -7.32
CA PHE A 327 18.94 25.30 -6.26
C PHE A 327 17.58 24.77 -6.77
N TYR A 328 17.38 24.71 -8.09
CA TYR A 328 16.32 23.96 -8.75
C TYR A 328 16.95 23.00 -9.75
N ILE A 329 16.58 21.73 -9.69
CA ILE A 329 17.09 20.68 -10.57
C ILE A 329 15.89 20.07 -11.29
N ALA A 330 15.84 20.27 -12.60
CA ALA A 330 14.75 19.84 -13.44
C ALA A 330 15.19 18.76 -14.42
N PHE A 331 14.25 17.92 -14.83
CA PHE A 331 14.44 16.94 -15.90
C PHE A 331 13.35 17.12 -16.94
N ASN A 332 13.70 16.98 -18.22
CA ASN A 332 12.71 17.03 -19.29
C ASN A 332 12.34 15.61 -19.73
N GLY A 333 11.49 14.93 -18.97
CA GLY A 333 11.11 13.55 -19.19
C GLY A 333 11.02 12.79 -17.87
N GLU A 334 10.50 11.58 -17.96
CA GLU A 334 10.33 10.71 -16.80
C GLU A 334 11.69 10.24 -16.25
N VAL A 335 11.84 10.32 -14.92
CA VAL A 335 13.10 9.94 -14.26
C VAL A 335 12.87 9.10 -13.00
N LEU A 336 13.72 8.10 -12.82
CA LEU A 336 13.80 7.22 -11.66
C LEU A 336 15.17 7.38 -11.01
N PHE A 337 15.21 7.49 -9.69
CA PHE A 337 16.42 7.37 -8.88
C PHE A 337 16.29 6.15 -7.99
N ASN A 338 17.26 5.23 -8.03
CA ASN A 338 17.28 4.08 -7.14
C ASN A 338 18.71 3.61 -6.89
N HIS A 339 18.90 2.83 -5.82
CA HIS A 339 20.17 2.16 -5.51
C HIS A 339 21.39 3.10 -5.55
N MET A 340 21.24 4.29 -4.96
CA MET A 340 22.26 5.31 -4.86
C MET A 340 21.99 6.24 -3.68
N THR A 341 23.02 6.94 -3.21
CA THR A 341 22.89 8.02 -2.23
C THR A 341 23.09 9.37 -2.91
N LEU A 342 22.08 10.25 -2.88
CA LEU A 342 22.17 11.60 -3.43
C LEU A 342 22.63 12.60 -2.36
N LYS A 343 23.65 13.39 -2.68
CA LYS A 343 24.12 14.54 -1.88
C LYS A 343 23.98 15.82 -2.67
N LEU A 344 23.57 16.91 -2.01
CA LEU A 344 23.38 18.22 -2.66
C LEU A 344 24.36 19.25 -2.12
N ASN A 345 25.28 19.69 -2.97
CA ASN A 345 26.15 20.83 -2.69
C ASN A 345 25.72 22.04 -3.53
N THR A 346 24.51 22.51 -3.26
CA THR A 346 23.84 23.58 -4.01
C THR A 346 23.84 24.90 -3.24
N LYS A 347 23.42 26.00 -3.89
CA LYS A 347 23.36 27.35 -3.29
C LYS A 347 22.57 27.38 -1.97
N LYS A 348 21.47 26.62 -1.91
CA LYS A 348 20.55 26.50 -0.76
C LYS A 348 19.71 25.24 -0.92
N ALA A 349 18.73 25.04 -0.03
CA ALA A 349 17.75 23.95 -0.13
C ALA A 349 17.23 23.79 -1.58
N THR A 350 17.34 22.56 -2.09
CA THR A 350 17.13 22.24 -3.50
C THR A 350 15.72 21.72 -3.74
N ARG A 351 15.15 22.12 -4.87
CA ARG A 351 13.90 21.58 -5.40
C ARG A 351 14.19 20.70 -6.60
N ILE A 352 13.69 19.47 -6.59
CA ILE A 352 13.79 18.54 -7.71
C ILE A 352 12.41 18.27 -8.31
N PHE A 353 12.33 18.22 -9.63
CA PHE A 353 11.07 18.01 -10.37
C PHE A 353 11.33 17.65 -11.84
N THR A 354 10.29 17.27 -12.54
CA THR A 354 10.28 17.08 -13.99
C THR A 354 9.41 18.15 -14.65
N LEU A 355 9.77 18.61 -15.86
CA LEU A 355 8.86 19.42 -16.68
C LEU A 355 7.80 18.58 -17.38
N SER A 356 8.17 17.36 -17.74
CA SER A 356 7.33 16.35 -18.38
C SER A 356 7.75 14.98 -17.85
N GLY A 357 6.83 14.02 -17.76
CA GLY A 357 7.05 12.70 -17.16
C GLY A 357 6.92 12.67 -15.63
N ASP A 358 6.70 11.46 -15.11
CA ASP A 358 6.67 11.18 -13.68
C ASP A 358 8.07 11.21 -13.05
N ILE A 359 8.14 11.26 -11.72
CA ILE A 359 9.39 11.08 -10.98
C ILE A 359 9.26 10.04 -9.88
N THR A 360 10.21 9.12 -9.83
CA THR A 360 10.21 8.01 -8.87
C THR A 360 11.52 7.96 -8.10
N PHE A 361 11.44 7.75 -6.80
CA PHE A 361 12.56 7.47 -5.90
C PHE A 361 12.34 6.09 -5.28
N GLY A 362 13.11 5.11 -5.73
CA GLY A 362 12.97 3.71 -5.36
C GLY A 362 13.28 3.45 -3.88
N ALA A 363 12.93 2.26 -3.38
CA ALA A 363 13.09 1.93 -1.96
C ALA A 363 14.57 1.91 -1.50
N SER A 364 15.49 1.62 -2.42
CA SER A 364 16.95 1.65 -2.19
C SER A 364 17.58 3.02 -2.46
N PHE A 365 16.79 4.05 -2.77
CA PHE A 365 17.27 5.43 -2.86
C PHE A 365 17.51 6.01 -1.48
N LEU A 366 18.68 6.61 -1.30
CA LEU A 366 19.08 7.27 -0.06
C LEU A 366 19.39 8.74 -0.33
N THR A 367 19.22 9.56 0.69
CA THR A 367 19.72 10.94 0.72
C THR A 367 20.83 11.03 1.73
N PHE A 368 21.93 11.68 1.37
CA PHE A 368 23.06 11.86 2.29
C PHE A 368 22.63 12.72 3.49
N GLU A 369 22.99 12.30 4.70
CA GLU A 369 22.64 12.88 6.01
C GLU A 369 22.05 14.29 5.98
N ASN A 370 20.72 14.39 5.83
CA ASN A 370 19.98 15.65 5.82
C ASN A 370 19.80 16.20 7.25
N SER A 371 20.88 16.35 8.01
CA SER A 371 20.80 17.11 9.27
C SER A 371 20.57 18.59 8.93
N ILE A 372 19.47 19.15 9.42
CA ILE A 372 19.03 20.53 9.16
C ILE A 372 20.08 21.55 9.64
N SER A 373 21.04 21.11 10.46
CA SER A 373 22.16 21.89 11.01
C SER A 373 23.37 21.98 10.08
N ASN A 374 23.50 21.15 9.04
CA ASN A 374 24.64 21.23 8.13
C ASN A 374 24.41 22.26 7.01
N THR A 375 24.60 23.54 7.31
CA THR A 375 24.43 24.64 6.35
C THR A 375 25.61 24.82 5.39
N THR A 376 26.65 23.97 5.47
CA THR A 376 27.85 24.07 4.62
C THR A 376 28.15 22.70 3.98
N GLY A 377 27.74 22.52 2.73
CA GLY A 377 28.13 21.33 1.94
C GLY A 377 27.18 20.12 2.01
N ASN A 378 26.01 20.24 2.62
CA ASN A 378 24.88 19.33 2.37
C ASN A 378 23.52 20.07 2.48
N ARG A 379 22.91 20.40 1.35
CA ARG A 379 21.61 21.10 1.30
C ARG A 379 20.47 20.11 1.33
N SER A 380 19.37 20.50 1.96
CA SER A 380 18.15 19.70 1.97
C SER A 380 17.54 19.55 0.57
N LEU A 381 16.88 18.41 0.36
CA LEU A 381 16.15 18.07 -0.86
C LEU A 381 14.63 18.16 -0.63
N GLY A 382 13.90 18.66 -1.61
CA GLY A 382 12.45 18.61 -1.63
C GLY A 382 11.86 18.57 -3.04
N ILE A 383 10.58 18.22 -3.12
CA ILE A 383 9.83 18.09 -4.37
C ILE A 383 9.02 19.37 -4.65
N ASP A 384 8.96 19.79 -5.92
CA ASP A 384 8.15 20.93 -6.38
C ASP A 384 7.27 20.52 -7.57
N TYR A 385 5.94 20.66 -7.44
CA TYR A 385 5.01 20.34 -8.54
C TYR A 385 4.69 21.52 -9.46
N SER A 386 5.05 22.75 -9.08
CA SER A 386 4.49 23.95 -9.73
C SER A 386 4.89 24.10 -11.20
N SER A 387 6.08 23.62 -11.53
CA SER A 387 6.71 23.78 -12.85
C SER A 387 6.46 22.62 -13.81
N ASN A 388 5.86 21.50 -13.37
CA ASN A 388 5.51 20.40 -14.27
C ASN A 388 4.40 20.83 -15.24
N THR A 389 4.46 20.38 -16.49
CA THR A 389 3.55 20.83 -17.56
C THR A 389 2.44 19.84 -17.92
N GLN A 390 2.47 18.63 -17.38
CA GLN A 390 1.50 17.58 -17.67
C GLN A 390 0.14 17.85 -17.01
N SER A 391 -0.89 17.21 -17.57
CA SER A 391 -2.24 17.17 -16.98
C SER A 391 -2.27 16.35 -15.69
N SER A 392 -1.47 15.28 -15.60
CA SER A 392 -1.28 14.48 -14.39
C SER A 392 0.22 14.27 -14.19
N PHE A 393 0.70 14.57 -12.98
CA PHE A 393 2.10 14.36 -12.59
C PHE A 393 2.17 13.53 -11.32
N ASN A 394 2.80 12.36 -11.39
CA ASN A 394 2.99 11.49 -10.24
C ASN A 394 4.43 11.57 -9.71
N VAL A 395 4.52 11.70 -8.38
CA VAL A 395 5.76 11.58 -7.61
C VAL A 395 5.62 10.35 -6.72
N ARG A 396 6.56 9.42 -6.85
CA ARG A 396 6.68 8.23 -6.00
C ARG A 396 7.91 8.37 -5.11
N ILE A 397 7.72 8.32 -3.79
CA ILE A 397 8.80 8.36 -2.80
C ILE A 397 8.75 7.08 -1.98
N TYR A 398 9.62 6.12 -2.31
CA TYR A 398 9.76 4.88 -1.54
C TYR A 398 10.98 4.88 -0.62
N GLY A 399 11.98 5.73 -0.89
CA GLY A 399 13.21 5.87 -0.10
C GLY A 399 13.63 7.33 0.11
N GLY A 400 14.64 7.51 0.98
CA GLY A 400 15.28 8.79 1.28
C GLY A 400 14.61 9.64 2.38
N ASP A 401 15.34 10.69 2.79
CA ASP A 401 14.91 11.70 3.76
C ASP A 401 14.68 13.04 3.06
N TRP A 402 13.48 13.57 3.18
CA TRP A 402 13.00 14.73 2.44
C TRP A 402 12.66 15.88 3.37
N ALA A 403 13.12 17.07 3.04
CA ALA A 403 12.79 18.25 3.83
C ALA A 403 11.37 18.75 3.57
N TYR A 404 10.88 18.60 2.35
CA TYR A 404 9.52 19.00 1.99
C TYR A 404 9.02 18.37 0.69
N VAL A 405 7.71 18.24 0.59
CA VAL A 405 6.97 18.01 -0.65
C VAL A 405 5.94 19.14 -0.80
N TYR A 406 6.08 19.94 -1.85
CA TYR A 406 5.21 21.09 -2.12
C TYR A 406 4.24 20.80 -3.24
N PHE A 407 2.99 20.52 -2.87
CA PHE A 407 1.88 20.35 -3.78
C PHE A 407 1.44 21.67 -4.40
N GLY A 408 1.15 21.64 -5.68
CA GLY A 408 0.31 22.65 -6.29
C GLY A 408 0.94 23.31 -7.49
N SER A 409 0.06 23.81 -8.36
CA SER A 409 0.39 24.49 -9.60
C SER A 409 -0.59 25.62 -9.85
N ALA A 410 -0.13 26.65 -10.55
CA ALA A 410 -0.95 27.80 -10.92
C ALA A 410 -2.02 27.47 -11.99
N SER A 411 -1.99 26.26 -12.56
CA SER A 411 -2.95 25.81 -13.57
C SER A 411 -3.99 24.87 -12.96
N ALA A 412 -5.27 25.28 -13.02
CA ALA A 412 -6.39 24.49 -12.51
C ALA A 412 -6.67 23.19 -13.30
N THR A 413 -6.10 23.03 -14.50
CA THR A 413 -6.28 21.83 -15.34
C THR A 413 -5.33 20.69 -14.98
N ARG A 414 -4.51 20.86 -13.94
CA ARG A 414 -3.48 19.90 -13.54
C ARG A 414 -3.90 19.08 -12.33
N GLU A 415 -3.46 17.84 -12.30
CA GLU A 415 -3.56 16.94 -11.17
C GLU A 415 -2.16 16.51 -10.70
N ASN A 416 -1.94 16.63 -9.40
CA ASN A 416 -0.69 16.24 -8.76
C ASN A 416 -0.93 15.04 -7.85
N LYS A 417 -0.09 14.01 -7.94
CA LYS A 417 -0.23 12.78 -7.15
C LYS A 417 1.07 12.45 -6.44
N LEU A 418 1.02 12.33 -5.11
CA LEU A 418 2.10 11.80 -4.29
C LEU A 418 1.76 10.39 -3.84
N ILE A 419 2.70 9.46 -4.03
CA ILE A 419 2.69 8.15 -3.38
C ILE A 419 3.89 8.11 -2.44
N LEU A 420 3.64 8.03 -1.14
CA LEU A 420 4.67 7.97 -0.11
C LEU A 420 4.70 6.59 0.56
N GLY A 421 5.85 5.94 0.48
CA GLY A 421 6.04 4.56 0.93
C GLY A 421 5.31 3.55 0.05
N ASN A 422 5.71 2.29 0.18
CA ASN A 422 5.06 1.18 -0.50
C ASN A 422 4.27 0.27 0.47
N GLY A 423 4.18 0.61 1.76
CA GLY A 423 3.59 -0.27 2.79
C GLY A 423 4.64 -1.00 3.62
N GLU A 424 5.85 -1.17 3.09
CA GLU A 424 6.98 -1.86 3.74
C GLU A 424 8.19 -0.95 3.92
N SER A 425 8.40 -0.01 2.99
CA SER A 425 9.52 0.92 3.00
C SER A 425 9.31 2.06 4.00
N ASN A 426 10.40 2.67 4.45
CA ASN A 426 10.37 3.69 5.50
C ASN A 426 11.00 5.04 5.08
N PRO A 427 10.47 5.72 4.04
CA PRO A 427 10.93 7.06 3.70
C PRO A 427 10.51 8.06 4.78
N TYR A 428 11.25 9.16 4.92
CA TYR A 428 10.89 10.25 5.81
C TYR A 428 10.64 11.55 5.04
N VAL A 429 9.50 12.19 5.28
CA VAL A 429 9.18 13.52 4.74
C VAL A 429 8.87 14.46 5.89
N LYS A 430 9.70 15.48 6.08
CA LYS A 430 9.53 16.44 7.19
C LYS A 430 8.28 17.30 7.04
N LEU A 431 7.93 17.73 5.82
CA LEU A 431 6.79 18.61 5.57
C LEU A 431 6.10 18.23 4.25
N ILE A 432 4.79 17.99 4.29
CA ILE A 432 3.95 17.90 3.10
C ILE A 432 2.95 19.04 3.18
N CYS A 433 2.92 19.92 2.19
CA CYS A 433 1.97 21.04 2.19
C CYS A 433 1.74 21.61 0.78
N TYR A 434 0.87 22.62 0.68
CA TYR A 434 0.78 23.41 -0.54
C TYR A 434 2.06 24.21 -0.79
N ASN A 435 2.30 24.52 -2.06
CA ASN A 435 3.47 25.24 -2.52
C ASN A 435 3.44 26.70 -2.06
N ASN A 436 4.61 27.32 -2.03
CA ASN A 436 4.76 28.74 -1.68
C ASN A 436 4.46 29.68 -2.86
N THR A 437 3.58 29.26 -3.76
CA THR A 437 3.13 29.95 -4.99
C THR A 437 1.61 29.88 -5.08
N ASN A 438 1.01 30.62 -6.01
CA ASN A 438 -0.43 30.50 -6.24
C ASN A 438 -0.75 29.10 -6.77
N CYS A 439 -1.68 28.41 -6.12
CA CYS A 439 -2.06 27.04 -6.44
C CYS A 439 -3.56 27.02 -6.75
N GLN A 440 -4.00 26.33 -7.81
CA GLN A 440 -5.41 26.33 -8.23
C GLN A 440 -5.94 24.93 -8.61
N ASN A 441 -5.17 23.90 -8.32
CA ASN A 441 -5.27 22.59 -8.95
C ASN A 441 -5.68 21.49 -7.97
N SER A 442 -5.91 20.27 -8.47
CA SER A 442 -6.21 19.11 -7.64
C SER A 442 -4.93 18.37 -7.25
N ASN A 443 -4.80 18.07 -5.96
CA ASN A 443 -3.65 17.41 -5.37
C ASN A 443 -4.13 16.19 -4.57
N TYR A 444 -3.48 15.05 -4.79
CA TYR A 444 -3.81 13.78 -4.17
C TYR A 444 -2.56 13.22 -3.51
N GLY A 445 -2.70 12.70 -2.29
CA GLY A 445 -1.61 12.06 -1.56
C GLY A 445 -2.02 10.72 -0.99
N TYR A 446 -1.18 9.72 -1.18
CA TYR A 446 -1.37 8.37 -0.66
C TYR A 446 -0.17 8.01 0.21
N ILE A 447 -0.36 8.06 1.53
CA ILE A 447 0.67 7.73 2.52
C ILE A 447 0.47 6.28 2.94
N ARG A 448 1.30 5.38 2.42
CA ARG A 448 1.19 3.93 2.64
C ARG A 448 2.08 3.44 3.78
N SER A 449 3.26 4.02 3.92
CA SER A 449 4.22 3.74 4.98
C SER A 449 5.21 4.90 5.11
N GLY A 450 6.22 4.76 5.98
CA GLY A 450 7.19 5.81 6.26
C GLY A 450 6.78 6.74 7.39
N ARG A 451 7.45 7.89 7.48
CA ARG A 451 7.20 8.91 8.49
C ARG A 451 6.96 10.27 7.86
N VAL A 452 5.91 10.96 8.30
CA VAL A 452 5.61 12.35 7.95
C VAL A 452 5.72 13.21 9.21
N GLY A 453 6.65 14.18 9.19
CA GLY A 453 6.85 15.09 10.32
C GLY A 453 5.72 16.11 10.49
N ASN A 454 5.25 16.69 9.39
CA ASN A 454 4.09 17.58 9.39
C ASN A 454 3.33 17.44 8.07
N LEU A 455 2.10 16.96 8.13
CA LEU A 455 1.14 17.03 7.04
C LEU A 455 0.29 18.28 7.21
N SER A 456 0.54 19.29 6.39
CA SER A 456 -0.16 20.58 6.47
C SER A 456 -1.07 20.81 5.28
N PHE A 457 -2.30 21.22 5.57
CA PHE A 457 -3.26 21.71 4.57
C PHE A 457 -3.14 23.23 4.32
N GLY A 458 -2.05 23.85 4.81
CA GLY A 458 -1.67 25.23 4.50
C GLY A 458 -0.49 25.33 3.53
N TYR A 459 0.13 26.50 3.44
CA TYR A 459 1.30 26.78 2.59
C TYR A 459 2.37 27.58 3.34
N PRO A 460 3.66 27.46 2.98
CA PRO A 460 4.72 28.22 3.62
C PRO A 460 4.96 29.58 2.96
N GLY A 461 5.52 30.51 3.72
CA GLY A 461 5.92 31.83 3.22
C GLY A 461 4.87 32.91 3.45
N THR A 462 4.71 33.81 2.46
CA THR A 462 3.80 34.97 2.49
C THR A 462 2.49 34.69 1.76
N ASP A 463 1.54 35.63 1.80
CA ASP A 463 0.19 35.49 1.21
C ASP A 463 0.19 34.91 -0.21
N ARG A 464 -0.53 33.79 -0.40
CA ARG A 464 -0.73 33.10 -1.68
C ARG A 464 -2.18 32.72 -1.87
N ILE A 465 -2.70 32.85 -3.08
CA ILE A 465 -4.04 32.40 -3.39
C ILE A 465 -3.98 30.90 -3.67
N VAL A 466 -4.63 30.11 -2.82
CA VAL A 466 -4.77 28.66 -2.96
C VAL A 466 -6.25 28.34 -3.19
N SER A 467 -6.56 27.85 -4.37
CA SER A 467 -7.84 27.26 -4.74
C SER A 467 -7.64 25.83 -5.24
N GLY A 468 -8.72 25.07 -5.38
CA GLY A 468 -8.68 23.68 -5.83
C GLY A 468 -8.81 22.71 -4.67
N LYS A 469 -7.99 21.66 -4.64
CA LYS A 469 -8.19 20.52 -3.74
C LYS A 469 -6.87 19.90 -3.28
N MET A 470 -6.80 19.47 -2.02
CA MET A 470 -5.79 18.58 -1.45
C MET A 470 -6.50 17.46 -0.70
N ASP A 471 -6.31 16.25 -1.19
CA ASP A 471 -7.02 15.04 -0.75
C ASP A 471 -6.00 13.98 -0.39
N ILE A 472 -5.85 13.75 0.91
CA ILE A 472 -4.81 12.90 1.46
C ILE A 472 -5.45 11.67 2.08
N THR A 473 -5.03 10.49 1.63
CA THR A 473 -5.40 9.20 2.22
C THR A 473 -4.18 8.61 2.92
N VAL A 474 -4.35 8.25 4.18
CA VAL A 474 -3.34 7.65 5.05
C VAL A 474 -3.73 6.20 5.30
N TYR A 475 -2.91 5.28 4.81
CA TYR A 475 -3.07 3.84 5.03
C TYR A 475 -2.19 3.33 6.17
N GLY A 476 -1.00 3.89 6.34
CA GLY A 476 -0.02 3.40 7.30
C GLY A 476 1.13 4.37 7.55
N GLY A 477 2.13 3.90 8.32
CA GLY A 477 3.29 4.71 8.73
C GLY A 477 3.03 5.55 9.98
N GLN A 478 3.88 6.56 10.19
CA GLN A 478 3.83 7.50 11.31
C GLN A 478 3.56 8.92 10.82
N ILE A 479 2.58 9.60 11.42
CA ILE A 479 2.34 11.03 11.18
C ILE A 479 2.48 11.75 12.52
N ASP A 480 3.49 12.62 12.64
CA ASP A 480 3.78 13.29 13.91
C ASP A 480 2.80 14.44 14.16
N LEU A 481 2.47 15.21 13.12
CA LEU A 481 1.61 16.40 13.19
C LEU A 481 0.75 16.53 11.93
N ILE A 482 -0.53 16.82 12.13
CA ILE A 482 -1.43 17.34 11.10
C ILE A 482 -1.77 18.78 11.43
N SER A 483 -1.62 19.67 10.45
CA SER A 483 -1.91 21.09 10.62
C SER A 483 -2.75 21.66 9.49
N ASP A 484 -3.47 22.74 9.77
CA ASP A 484 -4.20 23.51 8.74
C ASP A 484 -3.45 24.77 8.28
N ALA A 485 -2.24 24.97 8.80
CA ALA A 485 -1.34 26.08 8.50
C ALA A 485 0.11 25.65 8.69
N THR A 486 1.04 26.28 7.94
CA THR A 486 2.49 26.15 8.21
C THR A 486 3.10 27.43 8.76
N THR A 487 2.45 28.58 8.53
CA THR A 487 2.86 29.90 9.00
C THR A 487 1.62 30.73 9.35
N GLU A 488 1.82 31.87 10.02
CA GLU A 488 0.75 32.85 10.29
C GLU A 488 0.08 33.44 9.02
N TYR A 489 0.72 33.29 7.86
CA TYR A 489 0.24 33.78 6.57
C TYR A 489 -0.69 32.81 5.85
N SER A 490 -0.77 31.55 6.30
CA SER A 490 -1.79 30.60 5.85
C SER A 490 -3.18 31.04 6.35
N LYS A 491 -3.66 32.22 5.96
CA LYS A 491 -4.93 32.79 6.44
C LYS A 491 -6.10 32.30 5.58
N THR A 492 -7.30 32.30 6.15
CA THR A 492 -8.50 31.76 5.49
C THR A 492 -8.85 32.42 4.17
N THR A 493 -8.67 33.74 3.99
CA THR A 493 -8.99 34.42 2.71
C THR A 493 -8.22 33.85 1.52
N ASN A 494 -7.10 33.21 1.81
CA ASN A 494 -6.19 32.62 0.84
C ASN A 494 -6.41 31.11 0.66
N LEU A 495 -7.25 30.49 1.49
CA LEU A 495 -7.59 29.07 1.50
C LEU A 495 -9.12 28.84 1.40
N GLU A 496 -9.91 29.89 1.20
CA GLU A 496 -11.38 29.86 1.22
C GLU A 496 -11.95 28.91 0.16
N HIS A 497 -11.35 28.93 -1.03
CA HIS A 497 -11.73 28.11 -2.18
C HIS A 497 -10.90 26.82 -2.30
N CYS A 498 -10.24 26.43 -1.20
CA CYS A 498 -9.43 25.23 -1.13
C CYS A 498 -10.19 24.12 -0.39
N ASN A 499 -10.41 23.01 -1.09
CA ASN A 499 -10.97 21.78 -0.53
C ASN A 499 -9.87 20.96 0.15
N ARG A 500 -10.00 20.72 1.45
CA ARG A 500 -9.02 20.01 2.29
C ARG A 500 -9.65 18.74 2.84
N TYR A 501 -9.25 17.60 2.30
CA TYR A 501 -9.82 16.30 2.62
C TYR A 501 -8.74 15.37 3.19
N LEU A 502 -9.09 14.68 4.28
CA LEU A 502 -8.24 13.73 4.96
C LEU A 502 -9.00 12.43 5.17
N THR A 503 -8.42 11.31 4.75
CA THR A 503 -8.98 9.98 4.98
C THR A 503 -7.94 9.12 5.68
N PHE A 504 -8.32 8.49 6.78
CA PHE A 504 -7.59 7.38 7.37
C PHE A 504 -8.27 6.08 6.93
N ASP A 505 -7.51 5.20 6.30
CA ASP A 505 -7.99 3.98 5.66
C ASP A 505 -7.18 2.78 6.16
N GLY A 506 -7.71 2.05 7.15
CA GLY A 506 -6.98 0.99 7.86
C GLY A 506 -5.82 1.47 8.73
N TYR A 507 -5.70 2.78 8.93
CA TYR A 507 -4.61 3.36 9.73
C TYR A 507 -4.75 3.00 11.20
N THR A 508 -3.65 2.59 11.84
CA THR A 508 -3.58 2.43 13.29
C THR A 508 -2.46 3.30 13.84
N GLY A 509 -2.75 4.19 14.78
CA GLY A 509 -1.74 5.04 15.38
C GLY A 509 -2.27 6.21 16.20
N SER A 510 -1.38 7.16 16.48
CA SER A 510 -1.69 8.36 17.25
C SER A 510 -1.18 9.58 16.51
N VAL A 511 -1.99 10.63 16.41
CA VAL A 511 -1.67 11.84 15.64
C VAL A 511 -2.00 13.10 16.45
N VAL A 512 -1.15 14.12 16.35
CA VAL A 512 -1.38 15.45 16.93
C VAL A 512 -2.01 16.37 15.89
N PHE A 513 -3.03 17.13 16.28
CA PHE A 513 -3.57 18.21 15.46
C PHE A 513 -3.13 19.59 15.96
N SER A 514 -2.89 20.51 15.03
CA SER A 514 -2.62 21.91 15.31
C SER A 514 -3.40 22.81 14.36
N HIS A 515 -3.98 23.87 14.90
CA HIS A 515 -4.88 24.76 14.20
C HIS A 515 -4.47 26.22 14.38
N LEU A 516 -4.55 26.99 13.31
CA LEU A 516 -4.26 28.42 13.33
C LEU A 516 -5.55 29.23 13.56
N ASN A 517 -5.47 30.16 14.52
CA ASN A 517 -6.48 31.19 14.81
C ASN A 517 -7.88 30.72 15.23
N VAL A 518 -8.05 29.48 15.71
CA VAL A 518 -9.34 28.91 16.15
C VAL A 518 -9.86 29.41 17.52
N GLY A 519 -9.30 30.48 18.08
CA GLY A 519 -9.61 30.91 19.46
C GLY A 519 -9.02 29.94 20.51
N THR A 520 -9.08 30.30 21.79
CA THR A 520 -8.44 29.54 22.88
C THR A 520 -9.34 28.48 23.53
N ALA A 521 -10.64 28.54 23.26
CA ALA A 521 -11.65 27.64 23.83
C ALA A 521 -12.94 27.67 22.98
N PRO A 522 -13.84 26.67 23.13
CA PRO A 522 -15.15 26.66 22.50
C PRO A 522 -15.95 27.96 22.74
N GLY A 523 -16.57 28.50 21.70
CA GLY A 523 -17.32 29.77 21.76
C GLY A 523 -16.46 31.03 21.82
N THR A 524 -15.12 30.91 21.79
CA THR A 524 -14.21 32.06 21.71
C THR A 524 -14.02 32.47 20.27
N ALA A 525 -14.02 33.79 20.01
CA ALA A 525 -13.76 34.33 18.69
C ALA A 525 -12.31 34.08 18.25
N GLY A 526 -12.17 33.41 17.12
CA GLY A 526 -10.96 33.29 16.32
C GLY A 526 -10.80 34.44 15.33
N SER A 527 -9.72 34.40 14.56
CA SER A 527 -9.38 35.45 13.58
C SER A 527 -8.86 34.82 12.30
N TYR A 528 -9.71 34.66 11.29
CA TYR A 528 -9.31 33.95 10.08
C TYR A 528 -8.87 32.51 10.41
N ALA A 529 -9.75 31.80 11.11
CA ALA A 529 -9.58 30.42 11.56
C ALA A 529 -9.67 29.43 10.39
N ASN A 530 -8.64 28.61 10.23
CA ASN A 530 -8.63 27.51 9.28
C ASN A 530 -9.22 26.24 9.90
N GLY A 531 -9.49 25.25 9.05
CA GLY A 531 -9.89 23.92 9.47
C GLY A 531 -9.89 22.96 8.30
N ILE A 532 -10.23 21.70 8.56
CA ILE A 532 -10.33 20.68 7.52
C ILE A 532 -11.77 20.69 6.96
N ASN A 533 -11.96 20.46 5.66
CA ASN A 533 -13.30 20.42 5.08
C ASN A 533 -13.93 19.03 5.25
N ARG A 534 -13.15 17.96 5.13
CA ARG A 534 -13.63 16.59 5.33
C ARG A 534 -12.60 15.72 6.01
N ILE A 535 -13.04 14.96 7.02
CA ILE A 535 -12.25 13.90 7.62
C ILE A 535 -13.04 12.58 7.63
N SER A 536 -12.37 11.47 7.29
CA SER A 536 -13.01 10.15 7.21
C SER A 536 -12.13 9.07 7.81
N PHE A 537 -12.76 8.08 8.46
CA PHE A 537 -12.12 6.94 9.12
C PHE A 537 -12.80 5.66 8.64
N ILE A 538 -12.08 4.84 7.87
CA ILE A 538 -12.63 3.65 7.20
C ILE A 538 -11.72 2.43 7.35
N ASN A 539 -12.27 1.25 7.04
CA ASN A 539 -11.57 -0.03 6.90
C ASN A 539 -10.73 -0.41 8.13
N HIS A 540 -11.34 -0.46 9.31
CA HIS A 540 -10.68 -0.79 10.59
C HIS A 540 -9.65 0.25 11.07
N THR A 541 -9.85 1.53 10.73
CA THR A 541 -9.02 2.60 11.28
C THR A 541 -9.13 2.62 12.81
N ASN A 542 -8.00 2.66 13.51
CA ASN A 542 -7.92 2.81 14.95
C ASN A 542 -6.99 3.99 15.30
N LEU A 543 -7.58 5.17 15.46
CA LEU A 543 -6.85 6.41 15.64
C LEU A 543 -7.05 6.99 17.05
N ASN A 544 -5.94 7.29 17.71
CA ASN A 544 -5.93 8.17 18.87
C ASN A 544 -5.55 9.60 18.46
N ILE A 545 -6.45 10.56 18.67
CA ILE A 545 -6.13 11.98 18.54
C ILE A 545 -5.38 12.37 19.83
N ALA A 546 -4.08 12.59 19.71
CA ALA A 546 -3.18 12.65 20.87
C ALA A 546 -3.21 13.99 21.60
N SER A 547 -3.57 15.07 20.90
CA SER A 547 -3.68 16.42 21.47
C SER A 547 -4.48 17.34 20.57
N ASN A 548 -5.15 18.32 21.18
CA ASN A 548 -6.08 19.29 20.59
C ASN A 548 -7.25 18.63 19.85
N ASP A 549 -8.40 19.28 19.92
CA ASP A 549 -9.56 18.88 19.15
C ASP A 549 -9.37 19.21 17.66
N VAL A 550 -10.14 18.52 16.81
CA VAL A 550 -10.07 18.69 15.35
C VAL A 550 -11.09 19.72 14.90
N TYR A 551 -10.63 20.78 14.23
CA TYR A 551 -11.50 21.86 13.77
C TYR A 551 -11.84 21.71 12.28
N LEU A 552 -13.13 21.84 11.98
CA LEU A 552 -13.70 21.71 10.65
C LEU A 552 -14.25 23.04 10.14
N LYS A 553 -13.98 23.32 8.86
CA LYS A 553 -14.40 24.56 8.21
C LYS A 553 -15.33 24.27 7.04
N ALA A 554 -16.56 24.77 7.11
CA ALA A 554 -17.56 24.57 6.07
C ALA A 554 -17.23 25.39 4.80
N SER A 555 -17.21 24.72 3.63
CA SER A 555 -17.11 25.36 2.31
C SER A 555 -17.70 24.43 1.22
N PRO A 556 -19.03 24.39 0.99
CA PRO A 556 -20.13 25.01 1.76
C PRO A 556 -20.55 24.20 3.01
N VAL A 557 -20.14 22.94 3.12
CA VAL A 557 -20.41 22.03 4.25
C VAL A 557 -19.11 21.32 4.60
N ALA A 558 -18.82 21.15 5.89
CA ALA A 558 -17.75 20.26 6.35
C ALA A 558 -18.31 18.92 6.83
N ALA A 559 -17.50 17.86 6.85
CA ALA A 559 -18.00 16.53 7.21
C ALA A 559 -17.01 15.66 7.99
N VAL A 560 -17.58 14.85 8.90
CA VAL A 560 -16.94 13.74 9.60
C VAL A 560 -17.64 12.44 9.22
N TYR A 561 -16.87 11.42 8.89
CA TYR A 561 -17.38 10.07 8.66
C TYR A 561 -16.56 9.02 9.41
N VAL A 562 -17.21 8.17 10.18
CA VAL A 562 -16.61 6.99 10.82
C VAL A 562 -17.41 5.80 10.35
N ASP A 563 -16.79 4.81 9.72
CA ASP A 563 -17.48 3.58 9.34
C ASP A 563 -17.76 2.68 10.56
N THR A 564 -18.51 1.59 10.36
CA THR A 564 -18.87 0.68 11.46
C THR A 564 -17.72 -0.17 12.00
N THR A 565 -16.55 -0.13 11.34
CA THR A 565 -15.39 -0.96 11.67
C THR A 565 -14.26 -0.18 12.34
N SER A 566 -14.35 1.15 12.33
CA SER A 566 -13.31 2.07 12.77
C SER A 566 -13.60 2.65 14.15
N PHE A 567 -12.55 3.09 14.84
CA PHE A 567 -12.59 3.65 16.17
C PHE A 567 -11.69 4.90 16.26
N VAL A 568 -12.21 5.95 16.88
CA VAL A 568 -11.50 7.22 17.12
C VAL A 568 -11.65 7.61 18.59
N SER A 569 -10.55 7.99 19.24
CA SER A 569 -10.53 8.37 20.67
C SER A 569 -9.63 9.57 20.97
N GLY A 570 -9.66 10.05 22.22
CA GLY A 570 -8.74 11.05 22.77
C GLY A 570 -9.31 12.47 22.80
N HIS A 571 -9.76 12.98 21.65
CA HIS A 571 -10.28 14.34 21.48
C HIS A 571 -11.50 14.35 20.56
N THR A 572 -12.22 15.49 20.50
CA THR A 572 -13.47 15.63 19.74
C THR A 572 -13.32 16.53 18.51
N PHE A 573 -14.44 16.80 17.84
CA PHE A 573 -14.54 17.67 16.67
C PHE A 573 -15.24 18.99 17.01
N PHE A 574 -14.82 20.07 16.36
CA PHE A 574 -15.45 21.39 16.43
C PHE A 574 -15.72 21.95 15.03
N GLY A 575 -16.85 22.62 14.87
CA GLY A 575 -17.12 23.44 13.68
C GLY A 575 -16.58 24.86 13.85
N ILE A 576 -16.21 25.51 12.77
CA ILE A 576 -15.85 26.95 12.75
C ILE A 576 -16.90 27.70 11.94
N SER A 577 -17.49 28.75 12.52
CA SER A 577 -18.53 29.54 11.87
C SER A 577 -18.15 29.98 10.45
N HIS A 578 -19.11 29.96 9.54
CA HIS A 578 -18.89 30.32 8.13
C HIS A 578 -18.98 31.84 7.93
N ASP A 579 -17.88 32.55 8.17
CA ASP A 579 -17.81 33.98 7.89
C ASP A 579 -16.49 34.50 7.29
N PHE A 580 -15.42 33.70 7.18
CA PHE A 580 -14.10 34.08 6.60
C PHE A 580 -13.57 35.44 7.08
N THR A 581 -14.00 35.86 8.27
CA THR A 581 -13.77 37.19 8.85
C THR A 581 -13.16 37.11 10.24
N PHE A 582 -12.72 38.26 10.74
CA PHE A 582 -12.40 38.39 12.17
C PHE A 582 -13.67 38.20 13.01
N GLY A 583 -13.62 37.35 14.03
CA GLY A 583 -14.77 37.08 14.91
C GLY A 583 -15.37 35.69 14.80
N GLU A 584 -14.85 34.83 13.91
CA GLU A 584 -15.29 33.45 13.72
C GLU A 584 -15.38 32.67 15.03
N GLN A 585 -16.51 32.04 15.31
CA GLN A 585 -16.73 31.30 16.54
C GLN A 585 -16.55 29.80 16.34
N THR A 586 -16.00 29.14 17.35
CA THR A 586 -15.93 27.68 17.43
C THR A 586 -17.23 27.13 17.99
N ILE A 587 -17.80 26.15 17.29
CA ILE A 587 -19.09 25.55 17.58
C ILE A 587 -18.85 24.10 17.99
N MET A 588 -19.19 23.80 19.25
CA MET A 588 -19.06 22.46 19.82
C MET A 588 -19.90 21.45 19.03
N LEU A 589 -19.39 20.24 18.88
CA LEU A 589 -20.17 19.10 18.44
C LEU A 589 -21.24 18.74 19.49
N ASP A 590 -22.50 18.97 19.15
CA ASP A 590 -23.68 18.72 19.99
C ASP A 590 -24.47 17.45 19.58
N LEU A 591 -23.99 16.74 18.56
CA LEU A 591 -24.55 15.48 18.07
C LEU A 591 -23.54 14.34 18.26
N ASP A 592 -24.06 13.13 18.47
CA ASP A 592 -23.21 11.93 18.51
C ASP A 592 -22.65 11.59 17.12
N VAL A 593 -21.41 11.11 17.08
CA VAL A 593 -20.86 10.50 15.87
C VAL A 593 -21.39 9.07 15.77
N ILE A 594 -22.40 8.86 14.91
CA ILE A 594 -23.01 7.54 14.70
C ILE A 594 -22.23 6.80 13.59
N PRO A 595 -21.62 5.63 13.87
CA PRO A 595 -20.92 4.86 12.85
C PRO A 595 -21.79 4.53 11.63
N GLY A 596 -21.24 4.74 10.44
CA GLY A 596 -21.93 4.54 9.16
C GLY A 596 -22.83 5.71 8.72
N ILE A 597 -23.01 6.75 9.54
CA ILE A 597 -23.82 7.93 9.20
C ILE A 597 -22.90 9.14 9.03
N LEU A 598 -23.04 9.85 7.91
CA LEU A 598 -22.28 11.07 7.64
C LEU A 598 -22.79 12.22 8.51
N LEU A 599 -21.89 12.78 9.31
CA LEU A 599 -22.14 13.95 10.14
C LEU A 599 -21.59 15.20 9.44
N GLY A 600 -22.50 16.12 9.10
CA GLY A 600 -22.18 17.37 8.43
C GLY A 600 -22.16 18.58 9.38
N PHE A 601 -21.43 19.62 8.99
CA PHE A 601 -21.42 20.93 9.63
C PHE A 601 -21.63 22.01 8.57
N ASP A 602 -22.72 22.76 8.67
CA ASP A 602 -23.15 23.73 7.64
C ASP A 602 -22.53 25.13 7.80
N GLY A 603 -21.62 25.30 8.76
CA GLY A 603 -21.08 26.61 9.13
C GLY A 603 -21.81 27.28 10.30
N THR A 604 -22.92 26.72 10.77
CA THR A 604 -23.70 27.24 11.89
C THR A 604 -24.08 26.17 12.92
N LYS A 605 -24.29 24.93 12.48
CA LYS A 605 -24.68 23.81 13.33
C LYS A 605 -24.27 22.47 12.73
N TRP A 606 -24.28 21.45 13.57
CA TRP A 606 -24.09 20.07 13.16
C TRP A 606 -25.42 19.45 12.71
N ILE A 607 -25.36 18.62 11.67
CA ILE A 607 -26.52 17.98 11.06
C ILE A 607 -26.19 16.55 10.62
N TYR A 608 -27.12 15.62 10.85
CA TYR A 608 -27.05 14.32 10.17
C TYR A 608 -27.46 14.51 8.71
N THR A 609 -26.60 14.07 7.79
CA THR A 609 -26.84 14.22 6.36
C THR A 609 -27.37 12.91 5.78
N TYR A 610 -28.68 12.70 5.87
CA TYR A 610 -29.36 11.62 5.16
C TYR A 610 -29.56 12.03 3.70
N GLY A 611 -28.62 11.68 2.82
CA GLY A 611 -28.78 11.85 1.36
C GLY A 611 -28.27 13.18 0.78
N MET A 612 -27.03 13.58 1.10
CA MET A 612 -26.32 14.50 0.19
C MET A 612 -25.82 13.72 -1.03
N ASP A 613 -26.05 14.25 -2.24
CA ASP A 613 -25.54 13.79 -3.55
C ASP A 613 -23.98 13.87 -3.67
N GLY A 614 -23.25 13.69 -2.56
CA GLY A 614 -21.79 13.67 -2.45
C GLY A 614 -21.23 12.30 -2.04
N LEU A 615 -22.06 11.26 -1.93
CA LEU A 615 -21.63 9.87 -1.73
C LEU A 615 -20.73 9.32 -2.86
N SER A 616 -20.61 10.03 -3.99
CA SER A 616 -19.63 9.74 -5.04
C SER A 616 -18.18 10.10 -4.66
N ALA A 617 -17.95 10.76 -3.52
CA ALA A 617 -16.63 11.26 -3.12
C ALA A 617 -16.05 10.64 -1.83
N ILE A 618 -16.77 9.76 -1.13
CA ILE A 618 -16.17 8.92 -0.09
C ILE A 618 -15.57 7.72 -0.82
N PRO A 619 -14.29 7.36 -0.62
CA PRO A 619 -13.76 6.11 -1.13
C PRO A 619 -14.65 5.00 -0.56
N GLN A 620 -15.48 4.39 -1.40
CA GLN A 620 -16.10 3.14 -1.01
C GLN A 620 -14.95 2.16 -0.88
N GLY A 621 -14.73 1.68 0.34
CA GLY A 621 -13.89 0.50 0.55
C GLY A 621 -14.40 -0.66 -0.31
N PRO A 622 -13.58 -1.72 -0.49
CA PRO A 622 -13.96 -2.88 -1.27
C PRO A 622 -15.28 -3.52 -0.83
#